data_AF-A0A1D3TZ94-F1
#
_entry.id   AF-A0A1D3TZ94-F1
#
_cell.length_a   1.000
_cell.length_b   1.000
_cell.length_c   1.000
_cell.angle_alpha   90.00
_cell.angle_beta   90.00
_cell.angle_gamma   90.00
#
_symmetry.space_group_name_H-M   'P 1'
#
loop_
_entity.id
_entity.type
_entity.pdbx_description
1 polymer ?
#
loop_
_entity_poly.entity_id
_entity_poly.type
_entity_poly.pdbx_seq_one_letter_code
_entity_poly.pdbx_strand_id
1 'polypeptide(L)'
;MGKRVILHSDINACYAAIEHLHRPELNGKPLAVGGDPEARHGIVLTADYIAKKYGVKTGMALWQAKQVCPELNIVSPRMDLYLRFSRMAHEIYGEYTDLQEPYGME
;
A
#
# COMPACT_ATOMS: atom_id res chain seq x y z
N MET A 1 11.57 19.38 33.12
CA MET A 1 11.55 18.36 32.05
C MET A 1 10.50 18.76 31.03
N GLY A 2 10.86 18.92 29.75
CA GLY A 2 9.86 19.11 28.69
C GLY A 2 9.00 17.85 28.49
N LYS A 3 7.77 18.01 27.99
CA LYS A 3 6.88 16.88 27.68
C LYS A 3 7.44 16.10 26.48
N ARG A 4 7.53 14.77 26.59
CA ARG A 4 7.94 13.90 25.47
C ARG A 4 6.89 13.99 24.36
N VAL A 5 7.35 14.13 23.11
CA VAL A 5 6.54 14.07 21.90
C VAL A 5 6.97 12.83 21.12
N ILE A 6 6.00 12.02 20.70
CA ILE A 6 6.22 10.83 19.87
C ILE A 6 5.45 11.06 18.58
N LEU A 7 6.15 10.99 17.44
CA LEU A 7 5.55 11.07 16.12
C LEU A 7 5.34 9.65 15.60
N HIS A 8 4.11 9.36 15.17
CA HIS A 8 3.79 8.17 14.40
C HIS A 8 3.60 8.58 12.94
N SER A 9 4.32 7.95 12.02
CA SER A 9 4.24 8.16 10.58
C SER A 9 3.83 6.87 9.89
N ASP A 10 2.87 6.94 8.98
CA ASP A 10 2.31 5.80 8.23
C ASP A 10 2.10 6.22 6.77
N ILE A 11 2.51 5.37 5.83
CA ILE A 11 2.38 5.65 4.39
C ILE A 11 0.98 5.23 3.89
N ASN A 12 0.20 6.24 3.55
CA ASN A 12 -1.13 6.09 2.97
C ASN A 12 -1.17 5.15 1.75
N ALA A 13 -1.88 4.03 1.89
CA ALA A 13 -2.08 3.04 0.81
C ALA A 13 -0.76 2.63 0.13
N CYS A 14 0.30 2.44 0.91
CA CYS A 14 1.69 2.40 0.45
C CYS A 14 1.92 1.59 -0.83
N TYR A 15 1.59 0.29 -0.86
CA TYR A 15 1.88 -0.53 -2.05
C TYR A 15 1.16 -0.01 -3.29
N ALA A 16 -0.10 0.40 -3.14
CA ALA A 16 -0.88 0.95 -4.25
C ALA A 16 -0.33 2.32 -4.71
N ALA A 17 0.10 3.16 -3.78
CA ALA A 17 0.73 4.44 -4.09
C ALA A 17 2.06 4.26 -4.86
N ILE A 18 2.88 3.29 -4.44
CA ILE A 18 4.11 2.93 -5.15
C ILE A 18 3.78 2.36 -6.54
N GLU A 19 2.80 1.47 -6.67
CA GLU A 19 2.39 0.95 -7.98
C GLU A 19 1.92 2.06 -8.93
N HIS A 20 1.17 3.05 -8.45
CA HIS A 20 0.76 4.21 -9.26
C HIS A 20 1.95 5.00 -9.81
N LEU A 21 3.03 5.17 -9.03
CA LEU A 21 4.26 5.83 -9.51
C LEU A 21 4.90 5.08 -10.70
N HIS A 22 4.75 3.77 -10.74
CA HIS A 22 5.35 2.90 -11.76
C HIS A 22 4.39 2.50 -12.88
N ARG A 23 3.10 2.87 -12.77
CA ARG A 23 2.02 2.50 -13.69
C ARG A 23 1.15 3.69 -14.04
N PRO A 24 1.70 4.70 -14.74
CA PRO A 24 0.96 5.91 -15.08
C PRO A 24 -0.30 5.62 -15.92
N GLU A 25 -0.35 4.50 -16.62
CA GLU A 25 -1.51 4.01 -17.38
C GLU A 25 -2.73 3.63 -16.51
N LEU A 26 -2.52 3.46 -15.20
CA LEU A 26 -3.54 3.14 -14.20
C LEU A 26 -3.99 4.36 -13.39
N ASN A 27 -3.45 5.54 -13.67
CA ASN A 27 -3.89 6.78 -13.03
C ASN A 27 -5.39 7.01 -13.27
N GLY A 28 -6.10 7.30 -12.18
CA GLY A 28 -7.55 7.53 -12.21
C GLY A 28 -8.39 6.25 -12.33
N LYS A 29 -7.78 5.06 -12.37
CA LYS A 29 -8.48 3.78 -12.38
C LYS A 29 -8.36 3.10 -11.01
N PRO A 30 -9.37 2.35 -10.55
CA PRO A 30 -9.30 1.62 -9.29
C PRO A 30 -8.18 0.58 -9.35
N LEU A 31 -7.30 0.59 -8.34
CA LEU A 31 -6.16 -0.31 -8.23
C LEU A 31 -6.13 -1.02 -6.88
N ALA A 32 -5.86 -2.33 -6.92
CA ALA A 32 -5.49 -3.12 -5.76
C ALA A 32 -4.19 -3.87 -6.01
N VAL A 33 -3.32 -3.89 -5.00
CA VAL A 33 -2.22 -4.85 -4.93
C VAL A 33 -2.77 -6.11 -4.28
N GLY A 34 -2.64 -7.24 -4.95
CA GLY A 34 -3.22 -8.50 -4.53
C GLY A 34 -2.27 -9.66 -4.75
N GLY A 35 -2.42 -10.73 -3.98
CA GLY A 35 -1.74 -11.99 -4.26
C GLY A 35 -2.06 -12.54 -5.65
N ASP A 36 -1.52 -13.71 -5.99
CA ASP A 36 -1.75 -14.33 -7.30
C ASP A 36 -3.25 -14.40 -7.64
N PRO A 37 -3.72 -13.73 -8.72
CA PRO A 37 -5.11 -13.76 -9.15
C PRO A 37 -5.61 -15.15 -9.53
N GLU A 38 -4.72 -16.04 -9.98
CA GLU A 38 -5.02 -17.43 -10.35
C GLU A 38 -5.04 -18.34 -9.11
N ALA A 39 -4.42 -17.91 -8.01
CA ALA A 39 -4.50 -18.62 -6.75
C ALA A 39 -5.88 -18.39 -6.11
N ARG A 40 -6.59 -19.50 -5.87
CA ARG A 40 -7.96 -19.54 -5.31
C ARG A 40 -8.14 -18.82 -3.96
N HIS A 41 -7.05 -18.44 -3.29
CA HIS A 41 -7.02 -17.79 -1.98
C HIS A 41 -6.37 -16.40 -2.01
N GLY A 42 -6.19 -15.80 -3.18
CA GLY A 42 -5.65 -14.44 -3.29
C GLY A 42 -6.52 -13.44 -2.51
N ILE A 43 -5.86 -12.55 -1.75
CA ILE A 43 -6.47 -11.43 -1.04
C ILE A 43 -5.91 -10.10 -1.51
N VAL A 44 -6.67 -9.04 -1.29
CA VAL A 44 -6.23 -7.65 -1.44
C VAL A 44 -5.24 -7.32 -0.32
N LEU A 45 -3.99 -7.06 -0.68
CA LEU A 45 -2.94 -6.61 0.23
C LEU A 45 -3.07 -5.11 0.49
N THR A 46 -3.40 -4.34 -0.55
CA THR A 46 -3.65 -2.90 -0.46
C THR A 46 -4.62 -2.49 -1.55
N ALA A 47 -5.52 -1.55 -1.25
CA ALA A 47 -6.38 -0.92 -2.23
C ALA A 47 -6.14 0.58 -2.23
N ASP A 48 -6.14 1.19 -3.41
CA ASP A 48 -6.09 2.64 -3.53
C ASP A 48 -7.41 3.30 -3.09
N TYR A 49 -7.41 4.63 -3.00
CA TYR A 49 -8.59 5.35 -2.56
C TYR A 49 -9.78 5.22 -3.52
N ILE A 50 -9.53 5.01 -4.81
CA ILE A 50 -10.59 4.86 -5.81
C ILE A 50 -11.29 3.50 -5.60
N ALA A 51 -10.55 2.41 -5.51
CA ALA A 51 -11.05 1.07 -5.20
C ALA A 51 -11.76 1.03 -3.84
N LYS A 52 -11.22 1.71 -2.82
CA LYS A 52 -11.87 1.83 -1.50
C LYS A 52 -13.24 2.53 -1.59
N LYS A 53 -13.42 3.54 -2.44
CA LYS A 53 -14.72 4.20 -2.66
C LYS A 53 -15.76 3.24 -3.27
N TYR A 54 -15.32 2.27 -4.07
CA TYR A 54 -16.17 1.21 -4.61
C TYR A 54 -16.42 0.05 -3.61
N GLY A 55 -15.87 0.12 -2.39
CA GLY A 55 -16.10 -0.86 -1.33
C GLY A 55 -15.04 -1.96 -1.24
N VAL A 56 -13.95 -1.89 -2.03
CA VAL A 56 -12.82 -2.82 -1.89
C VAL A 56 -12.09 -2.55 -0.58
N LYS A 57 -11.76 -3.62 0.17
CA LYS A 57 -11.09 -3.54 1.47
C LYS A 57 -9.83 -4.41 1.50
N THR A 58 -8.83 -4.00 2.27
CA THR A 58 -7.68 -4.87 2.58
C THR A 58 -8.15 -6.15 3.27
N GLY A 59 -7.57 -7.28 2.91
CA GLY A 59 -7.95 -8.62 3.37
C GLY A 59 -9.16 -9.22 2.65
N MET A 60 -9.84 -8.47 1.77
CA MET A 60 -10.93 -8.99 0.94
C MET A 60 -10.38 -10.01 -0.06
N ALA A 61 -11.11 -11.10 -0.32
CA ALA A 61 -10.73 -12.03 -1.37
C ALA A 61 -10.81 -11.34 -2.74
N LEU A 62 -9.88 -11.64 -3.66
CA LEU A 62 -9.80 -10.95 -4.96
C LEU A 62 -11.09 -11.08 -5.77
N TRP A 63 -11.76 -12.23 -5.71
CA TRP A 63 -13.04 -12.44 -6.38
C TRP A 63 -14.16 -11.55 -5.81
N GLN A 64 -14.19 -11.32 -4.49
CA GLN A 64 -15.14 -10.41 -3.84
C GLN A 64 -14.83 -8.96 -4.24
N ALA A 65 -13.55 -8.59 -4.28
CA ALA A 65 -13.11 -7.27 -4.69
C ALA A 65 -13.53 -6.96 -6.14
N LYS A 66 -13.42 -7.95 -7.04
CA LYS A 66 -13.91 -7.87 -8.43
C LYS A 66 -15.43 -7.79 -8.53
N GLN A 67 -16.18 -8.39 -7.61
CA GLN A 67 -17.65 -8.27 -7.60
C GLN A 67 -18.12 -6.86 -7.24
N VAL A 68 -17.47 -6.22 -6.25
CA VAL A 68 -17.84 -4.85 -5.85
C VAL A 68 -17.24 -3.78 -6.78
N CYS A 69 -16.13 -4.10 -7.45
CA CYS A 69 -15.48 -3.23 -8.42
C CYS A 69 -15.05 -4.04 -9.66
N PRO A 70 -15.93 -4.20 -10.68
CA PRO A 70 -15.62 -4.98 -11.88
C PRO A 70 -14.40 -4.47 -12.66
N GLU A 71 -14.23 -3.15 -12.68
CA GLU A 71 -13.12 -2.41 -13.31
C GLU A 71 -11.81 -2.47 -12.50
N LEU A 72 -11.77 -3.17 -11.36
CA LEU A 72 -10.60 -3.20 -10.46
C LEU A 72 -9.36 -3.75 -11.17
N ASN A 73 -8.28 -2.97 -11.18
CA ASN A 73 -6.98 -3.42 -11.67
C ASN A 73 -6.25 -4.09 -10.51
N ILE A 74 -5.99 -5.39 -10.63
CA ILE A 74 -5.24 -6.15 -9.64
C ILE A 74 -3.82 -6.33 -10.15
N VAL A 75 -2.85 -5.88 -9.36
CA VAL A 75 -1.42 -6.00 -9.68
C VAL A 75 -0.73 -6.88 -8.65
N SER A 76 0.22 -7.70 -9.10
CA SER A 76 1.03 -8.56 -8.24
C SER A 76 2.01 -7.74 -7.40
N PRO A 77 2.27 -8.12 -6.13
CA PRO A 77 3.17 -7.40 -5.26
C PRO A 77 4.62 -7.46 -5.75
N ARG A 78 5.31 -6.32 -5.70
CA ARG A 78 6.74 -6.17 -5.95
C ARG A 78 7.46 -5.81 -4.65
N MET A 79 7.68 -6.81 -3.81
CA MET A 79 8.19 -6.61 -2.43
C MET A 79 9.56 -5.94 -2.38
N ASP A 80 10.42 -6.23 -3.35
CA ASP A 80 11.74 -5.59 -3.52
C ASP A 80 11.62 -4.08 -3.73
N LEU A 81 10.64 -3.66 -4.52
CA LEU A 81 10.33 -2.27 -4.78
C LEU A 81 9.79 -1.59 -3.52
N TYR A 82 8.86 -2.23 -2.81
CA TYR A 82 8.25 -1.64 -1.62
C TYR A 82 9.27 -1.46 -0.49
N LEU A 83 10.14 -2.46 -0.28
CA LEU A 83 11.26 -2.36 0.67
C LEU A 83 12.25 -1.25 0.32
N ARG A 84 12.43 -0.92 -0.97
CA ARG A 84 13.27 0.21 -1.39
C ARG A 84 12.67 1.55 -0.95
N PHE A 85 11.37 1.75 -1.15
CA PHE A 85 10.70 2.98 -0.73
C PHE A 85 10.63 3.10 0.80
N SER A 86 10.42 2.00 1.51
CA SER A 86 10.51 1.96 2.99
C SER A 86 11.87 2.46 3.49
N ARG A 87 12.99 1.96 2.90
CA ARG A 87 14.33 2.45 3.24
C ARG A 87 14.49 3.95 2.98
N MET A 88 14.00 4.44 1.85
CA MET A 88 14.06 5.87 1.53
C MET A 88 13.27 6.72 2.53
N ALA A 89 12.11 6.24 3.02
CA ALA A 89 11.36 6.93 4.06
C ALA A 89 12.13 6.98 5.39
N HIS A 90 12.75 5.87 5.79
CA HIS A 90 13.60 5.81 6.99
C HIS A 90 14.85 6.68 6.89
N GLU A 91 15.46 6.79 5.70
CA GLU A 91 16.56 7.72 5.45
C GLU A 91 16.11 9.17 5.71
N ILE A 92 14.94 9.56 5.22
CA ILE A 92 14.35 10.88 5.49
C ILE A 92 14.08 11.07 6.98
N TYR A 93 13.52 10.08 7.67
CA TYR A 93 13.30 10.17 9.13
C TYR A 93 14.63 10.34 9.89
N GLY A 94 15.70 9.71 9.41
CA GLY A 94 17.06 9.82 9.94
C GLY A 94 17.68 11.21 9.84
N GLU A 95 17.18 12.06 8.94
CA GLU A 95 17.60 13.46 8.87
C GLU A 95 17.06 14.29 10.04
N TYR A 96 15.97 13.85 10.70
CA TYR A 96 15.34 14.58 11.82
C TYR A 96 15.75 14.04 13.19
N THR A 97 15.92 12.74 13.34
CA THR A 97 16.25 12.09 14.61
C THR A 97 16.83 10.69 14.42
N ASP A 98 17.73 10.30 15.30
CA ASP A 98 18.24 8.92 15.42
C ASP A 98 17.31 8.04 16.27
N LEU A 99 16.34 8.63 16.98
CA LEU A 99 15.34 7.92 17.79
C LEU A 99 14.19 7.43 16.90
N GLN A 100 14.41 6.33 16.20
CA GLN A 100 13.43 5.68 15.33
C GLN A 100 13.11 4.26 15.80
N GLU A 101 11.84 3.89 15.78
CA GLU A 101 11.37 2.52 16.03
C GLU A 101 10.53 2.06 14.83
N PRO A 102 11.12 1.33 13.87
CA PRO A 102 10.38 0.79 12.73
C PRO A 102 9.36 -0.25 13.18
N TYR A 103 8.13 -0.14 12.70
CA TYR A 103 7.07 -1.12 12.93
C TYR A 103 6.43 -1.51 11.58
N GLY A 104 6.80 -2.67 11.05
CA GLY A 104 6.33 -3.12 9.74
C GLY A 104 7.16 -2.55 8.58
N MET A 105 6.52 -2.36 7.41
CA MET A 105 7.19 -1.82 6.22
C MET A 105 7.04 -0.31 6.09
N GLU A 106 5.94 0.24 6.56
CA GLU A 106 5.46 1.60 6.29
C GLU A 106 4.76 2.21 7.48
#